data_AF-A0A2D4VKF2-F1
#
_entry.id   AF-A0A2D4VKF2-F1
#
_cell.length_a   1.000
_cell.length_b   1.000
_cell.length_c   1.000
_cell.angle_alpha   90.00
_cell.angle_beta   90.00
_cell.angle_gamma   90.00
#
_symmetry.space_group_name_H-M   'P 1'
#
loop_
_entity.id
_entity.type
_entity.pdbx_description
1 polymer ?
#
loop_
_entity_poly.entity_id
_entity_poly.type
_entity_poly.pdbx_seq_one_letter_code
_entity_poly.pdbx_strand_id
1 'polypeptide(L)'
;MFNSLLIANRGEIAVRVIRTARAMGLRTIAVYSDADANAYHVAEADEAVHIGPAAAAESYLRPEKIIEAAKLTGAEAIHPGYGFLSENAAFAEACVEAGIIFVGPPAEAIRAMGLKDAAKALMEKADVPVVPGYHGDNQDPEFLAGEAERIGYPVLIKAVAGGGGKGMRRVDAADDFAKALKSAQREASSAFSDERVLIEKFVTSPRHIEVQVFADGHGNAVSLWERDCSLQRRHQKVIEEAPAPGMPSDMRDAMSDAAVKAALAIGYRGAGTIEFIADGSNGLSRDRFFFMEMNTRLQVEHPVTEAITGQDLVEWQLRVA
;
A
#
# COMPACT_ATOMS: atom_id res chain seq x y z
N MET A 1 -10.65 -21.88 10.66
CA MET A 1 -11.51 -21.24 9.66
C MET A 1 -12.77 -20.79 10.37
N PHE A 2 -13.11 -19.52 10.21
CA PHE A 2 -14.30 -18.90 10.78
C PHE A 2 -15.54 -19.18 9.92
N ASN A 3 -16.73 -18.91 10.43
CA ASN A 3 -18.01 -19.17 9.74
C ASN A 3 -18.74 -17.89 9.32
N SER A 4 -18.35 -16.73 9.85
CA SER A 4 -18.99 -15.44 9.58
C SER A 4 -17.96 -14.35 9.31
N LEU A 5 -18.22 -13.54 8.28
CA LEU A 5 -17.34 -12.48 7.83
C LEU A 5 -18.12 -11.17 7.69
N LEU A 6 -17.70 -10.14 8.42
CA LEU A 6 -18.13 -8.77 8.18
C LEU A 6 -17.18 -8.09 7.19
N ILE A 7 -17.74 -7.42 6.19
CA ILE A 7 -16.96 -6.68 5.21
C ILE A 7 -17.03 -5.20 5.57
N ALA A 8 -15.94 -4.66 6.13
CA ALA A 8 -15.82 -3.28 6.59
C ALA A 8 -15.49 -2.32 5.42
N ASN A 9 -16.28 -2.42 4.34
CA ASN A 9 -16.09 -1.65 3.12
C ASN A 9 -17.44 -1.52 2.36
N ARG A 10 -17.42 -0.91 1.17
CA ARG A 10 -18.59 -0.69 0.33
C ARG A 10 -18.29 -0.88 -1.15
N GLY A 11 -19.32 -0.92 -1.98
CA GLY A 11 -19.17 -0.92 -3.44
C GLY A 11 -18.54 -2.21 -3.96
N GLU A 12 -17.68 -2.11 -4.98
CA GLU A 12 -17.21 -3.27 -5.73
C GLU A 12 -16.41 -4.25 -4.87
N ILE A 13 -15.48 -3.76 -4.04
CA ILE A 13 -14.64 -4.63 -3.22
C ILE A 13 -15.46 -5.37 -2.16
N ALA A 14 -16.52 -4.76 -1.66
CA ALA A 14 -17.43 -5.44 -0.74
C ALA A 14 -18.12 -6.61 -1.45
N VAL A 15 -18.61 -6.40 -2.67
CA VAL A 15 -19.23 -7.45 -3.50
C VAL A 15 -18.22 -8.55 -3.84
N ARG A 16 -17.00 -8.18 -4.25
CA ARG A 16 -15.90 -9.11 -4.56
C ARG A 16 -15.61 -10.04 -3.39
N VAL A 17 -15.55 -9.49 -2.17
CA VAL A 17 -15.31 -10.28 -0.95
C VAL A 17 -16.52 -11.13 -0.58
N ILE A 18 -17.73 -10.57 -0.63
CA ILE A 18 -18.97 -11.31 -0.34
C ILE A 18 -19.09 -12.54 -1.25
N ARG A 19 -18.82 -12.38 -2.56
CA ARG A 19 -18.94 -13.49 -3.52
C ARG A 19 -17.99 -14.64 -3.21
N THR A 20 -16.72 -14.37 -2.94
CA THR A 20 -15.77 -15.43 -2.55
C THR A 20 -16.11 -16.03 -1.20
N ALA A 21 -16.45 -15.22 -0.20
CA ALA A 21 -16.85 -15.72 1.12
C ALA A 21 -18.07 -16.65 1.03
N ARG A 22 -19.10 -16.27 0.24
CA ARG A 22 -20.27 -17.12 -0.02
C ARG A 22 -19.92 -18.42 -0.75
N ALA A 23 -19.04 -18.36 -1.75
CA ALA A 23 -18.56 -19.55 -2.45
C ALA A 23 -17.81 -20.52 -1.52
N MET A 24 -17.15 -19.97 -0.48
CA MET A 24 -16.51 -20.74 0.60
C MET A 24 -17.47 -21.21 1.69
N GLY A 25 -18.77 -20.87 1.62
CA GLY A 25 -19.78 -21.24 2.60
C GLY A 25 -19.83 -20.37 3.87
N LEU A 26 -19.22 -19.18 3.84
CA LEU A 26 -19.23 -18.24 4.95
C LEU A 26 -20.50 -17.38 4.93
N ARG A 27 -21.06 -17.11 6.11
CA ARG A 27 -22.12 -16.10 6.29
C ARG A 27 -21.51 -14.70 6.14
N THR A 28 -22.11 -13.87 5.31
CA THR A 28 -21.58 -12.55 4.96
C THR A 28 -22.41 -11.40 5.54
N ILE A 29 -21.72 -10.43 6.14
CA ILE A 29 -22.35 -9.25 6.75
C ILE A 29 -21.80 -7.98 6.08
N ALA A 30 -22.67 -7.20 5.47
CA ALA A 30 -22.34 -5.87 4.96
C ALA A 30 -22.51 -4.81 6.05
N VAL A 31 -21.73 -3.73 5.96
CA VAL A 31 -22.04 -2.47 6.66
C VAL A 31 -22.43 -1.39 5.66
N TYR A 32 -23.26 -0.45 6.08
CA TYR A 32 -23.69 0.65 5.21
C TYR A 32 -23.95 1.95 5.95
N SER A 33 -23.71 3.07 5.25
CA SER A 33 -24.12 4.41 5.69
C SER A 33 -25.50 4.78 5.13
N ASP A 34 -26.12 5.86 5.61
CA ASP A 34 -27.38 6.39 5.05
C ASP A 34 -27.36 6.51 3.51
N ALA A 35 -26.22 6.93 2.93
CA ALA A 35 -26.08 7.08 1.48
C ALA A 35 -26.06 5.75 0.71
N ASP A 36 -25.73 4.66 1.40
CA ASP A 36 -25.55 3.32 0.82
C ASP A 36 -26.70 2.38 1.16
N ALA A 37 -27.79 2.86 1.76
CA ALA A 37 -28.91 2.02 2.21
C ALA A 37 -29.50 1.12 1.11
N ASN A 38 -29.41 1.55 -0.15
CA ASN A 38 -29.85 0.79 -1.33
C ASN A 38 -28.70 0.37 -2.25
N ALA A 39 -27.47 0.37 -1.75
CA ALA A 39 -26.28 0.00 -2.54
C ALA A 39 -26.26 -1.50 -2.82
N TYR A 40 -25.66 -1.88 -3.95
CA TYR A 40 -25.65 -3.27 -4.41
C TYR A 40 -24.96 -4.24 -3.43
N HIS A 41 -23.90 -3.81 -2.73
CA HIS A 41 -23.22 -4.66 -1.75
C HIS A 41 -24.08 -4.98 -0.52
N VAL A 42 -25.05 -4.11 -0.19
CA VAL A 42 -26.00 -4.33 0.92
C VAL A 42 -26.97 -5.45 0.56
N ALA A 43 -27.45 -5.48 -0.68
CA ALA A 43 -28.36 -6.51 -1.17
C ALA A 43 -27.67 -7.86 -1.43
N GLU A 44 -26.36 -7.86 -1.68
CA GLU A 44 -25.58 -9.07 -1.96
C GLU A 44 -25.25 -9.90 -0.69
N ALA A 45 -25.10 -9.23 0.45
CA ALA A 45 -24.76 -9.87 1.74
C ALA A 45 -25.97 -10.59 2.36
N ASP A 46 -25.72 -11.55 3.24
CA ASP A 46 -26.77 -12.29 3.94
C ASP A 46 -27.44 -11.44 5.04
N GLU A 47 -26.69 -10.52 5.64
CA GLU A 47 -27.14 -9.54 6.63
C GLU A 47 -26.46 -8.19 6.38
N ALA A 48 -27.09 -7.09 6.81
CA ALA A 48 -26.50 -5.76 6.70
C ALA A 48 -26.77 -4.92 7.94
N VAL A 49 -25.76 -4.17 8.40
CA VAL A 49 -25.84 -3.30 9.58
C VAL A 49 -25.60 -1.84 9.20
N HIS A 50 -26.52 -0.98 9.64
CA HIS A 50 -26.37 0.46 9.50
C HIS A 50 -25.32 1.01 10.47
N ILE A 51 -24.32 1.73 9.95
CA ILE A 51 -23.20 2.29 10.72
C ILE A 51 -23.21 3.83 10.77
N GLY A 52 -24.30 4.48 10.33
CA GLY A 52 -24.53 5.90 10.56
C GLY A 52 -24.49 6.77 9.30
N PRO A 53 -24.27 8.09 9.45
CA PRO A 53 -24.50 9.05 8.39
C PRO A 53 -23.65 8.85 7.13
N ALA A 54 -24.11 9.47 6.04
CA ALA A 54 -23.49 9.41 4.72
C ALA A 54 -21.99 9.76 4.69
N ALA A 55 -21.53 10.66 5.57
CA ALA A 55 -20.12 11.05 5.62
C ALA A 55 -19.26 9.89 6.15
N ALA A 56 -18.26 9.45 5.36
CA ALA A 56 -17.39 8.34 5.74
C ALA A 56 -16.66 8.58 7.08
N ALA A 57 -16.29 9.82 7.38
CA ALA A 57 -15.68 10.23 8.65
C ALA A 57 -16.58 9.96 9.87
N GLU A 58 -17.89 9.81 9.66
CA GLU A 58 -18.88 9.52 10.69
C GLU A 58 -19.42 8.09 10.59
N SER A 59 -19.04 7.31 9.57
CA SER A 59 -19.47 5.93 9.33
C SER A 59 -18.28 4.98 9.09
N TYR A 60 -17.87 4.75 7.83
CA TYR A 60 -16.85 3.75 7.47
C TYR A 60 -15.47 3.97 8.10
N LEU A 61 -15.14 5.21 8.51
CA LEU A 61 -13.89 5.57 9.18
C LEU A 61 -14.00 5.59 10.70
N ARG A 62 -15.05 4.97 11.28
CA ARG A 62 -15.27 4.87 12.73
C ARG A 62 -15.06 3.42 13.20
N PRO A 63 -13.82 3.03 13.60
CA PRO A 63 -13.48 1.69 14.07
C PRO A 63 -14.48 1.07 15.05
N GLU A 64 -14.92 1.86 16.02
CA GLU A 64 -15.85 1.45 17.07
C GLU A 64 -17.20 1.01 16.51
N LYS A 65 -17.71 1.70 15.49
CA LYS A 65 -18.99 1.34 14.85
C LYS A 65 -18.89 0.03 14.07
N ILE A 66 -17.75 -0.21 13.44
CA ILE A 66 -17.49 -1.45 12.71
C ILE A 66 -17.37 -2.63 13.69
N ILE A 67 -16.65 -2.45 14.80
CA ILE A 67 -16.51 -3.46 15.86
C ILE A 67 -17.85 -3.73 16.54
N GLU A 68 -18.65 -2.69 16.81
CA GLU A 68 -20.01 -2.84 17.33
C GLU A 68 -20.90 -3.64 16.37
N ALA A 69 -20.85 -3.36 15.07
CA ALA A 69 -21.59 -4.13 14.06
C ALA A 69 -21.15 -5.60 14.01
N ALA A 70 -19.85 -5.88 14.11
CA ALA A 70 -19.33 -7.24 14.18
C ALA A 70 -19.80 -7.98 15.43
N LYS A 71 -19.77 -7.32 16.60
CA LYS A 71 -20.26 -7.88 17.86
C LYS A 71 -21.76 -8.15 17.84
N LEU A 72 -22.55 -7.22 17.30
CA LEU A 72 -24.01 -7.33 17.19
C LEU A 72 -24.41 -8.55 16.35
N THR A 73 -23.70 -8.81 15.27
CA THR A 73 -24.01 -9.87 14.30
C THR A 73 -23.33 -11.21 14.62
N GLY A 74 -22.37 -11.21 15.56
CA GLY A 74 -21.52 -12.38 15.81
C GLY A 74 -20.58 -12.70 14.64
N ALA A 75 -20.06 -11.67 13.97
CA ALA A 75 -19.02 -11.85 12.96
C ALA A 75 -17.71 -12.29 13.64
N GLU A 76 -17.14 -13.39 13.19
CA GLU A 76 -15.89 -13.95 13.73
C GLU A 76 -14.65 -13.28 13.09
N ALA A 77 -14.80 -12.76 11.86
CA ALA A 77 -13.75 -12.06 11.13
C ALA A 77 -14.25 -10.77 10.47
N ILE A 78 -13.33 -9.83 10.25
CA ILE A 78 -13.54 -8.60 9.48
C ILE A 78 -12.58 -8.56 8.30
N HIS A 79 -13.13 -8.43 7.09
CA HIS A 79 -12.36 -8.08 5.89
C HIS A 79 -12.43 -6.57 5.62
N PRO A 80 -11.31 -5.83 5.64
CA PRO A 80 -11.35 -4.39 5.48
C PRO A 80 -11.39 -3.92 4.01
N GLY A 81 -11.16 -4.84 3.06
CA GLY A 81 -11.06 -4.50 1.63
C GLY A 81 -9.84 -3.62 1.36
N TYR A 82 -10.02 -2.54 0.62
CA TYR A 82 -9.00 -1.51 0.40
C TYR A 82 -9.56 -0.11 0.68
N GLY A 83 -8.68 0.85 1.00
CA GLY A 83 -9.10 2.16 1.50
C GLY A 83 -9.75 2.07 2.89
N PHE A 84 -10.42 3.14 3.32
CA PHE A 84 -11.00 3.27 4.67
C PHE A 84 -10.04 2.84 5.79
N LEU A 85 -10.35 1.75 6.50
CA LEU A 85 -9.60 1.27 7.67
C LEU A 85 -8.62 0.13 7.33
N SER A 86 -8.45 -0.23 6.06
CA SER A 86 -7.62 -1.37 5.64
C SER A 86 -6.14 -1.25 5.98
N GLU A 87 -5.60 -0.04 6.05
CA GLU A 87 -4.22 0.22 6.48
C GLU A 87 -4.18 0.96 7.82
N ASN A 88 -5.26 0.86 8.61
CA ASN A 88 -5.32 1.46 9.94
C ASN A 88 -4.86 0.43 11.00
N ALA A 89 -3.63 0.60 11.48
CA ALA A 89 -3.04 -0.34 12.43
C ALA A 89 -3.81 -0.41 13.76
N ALA A 90 -4.33 0.71 14.24
CA ALA A 90 -5.12 0.75 15.47
C ALA A 90 -6.45 0.00 15.32
N PHE A 91 -7.06 0.02 14.12
CA PHE A 91 -8.24 -0.77 13.84
C PHE A 91 -7.94 -2.28 13.80
N ALA A 92 -6.83 -2.69 13.17
CA ALA A 92 -6.40 -4.08 13.16
C ALA A 92 -6.15 -4.60 14.59
N GLU A 93 -5.50 -3.80 15.43
CA GLU A 93 -5.26 -4.10 16.85
C GLU A 93 -6.57 -4.19 17.65
N ALA A 94 -7.47 -3.22 17.48
CA ALA A 94 -8.77 -3.20 18.14
C ALA A 94 -9.66 -4.40 17.75
N CYS A 95 -9.55 -4.90 16.51
CA CYS A 95 -10.24 -6.14 16.11
C CYS A 95 -9.74 -7.33 16.93
N VAL A 96 -8.41 -7.50 17.04
CA VAL A 96 -7.79 -8.58 17.81
C VAL A 96 -8.16 -8.50 19.30
N GLU A 97 -8.11 -7.30 19.89
CA GLU A 97 -8.53 -7.07 21.27
C GLU A 97 -10.01 -7.39 21.52
N ALA A 98 -10.85 -7.19 20.50
CA ALA A 98 -12.26 -7.56 20.54
C ALA A 98 -12.52 -9.05 20.28
N GLY A 99 -11.48 -9.86 20.07
CA GLY A 99 -11.59 -11.29 19.73
C GLY A 99 -12.08 -11.54 18.31
N ILE A 100 -11.92 -10.57 17.41
CA ILE A 100 -12.35 -10.63 16.01
C ILE A 100 -11.11 -10.78 15.11
N ILE A 101 -11.14 -11.73 14.19
CA ILE A 101 -10.04 -11.94 13.24
C ILE A 101 -9.98 -10.78 12.25
N PHE A 102 -8.88 -10.05 12.20
CA PHE A 102 -8.61 -9.08 11.14
C PHE A 102 -8.02 -9.79 9.91
N VAL A 103 -8.75 -9.80 8.80
CA VAL A 103 -8.28 -10.40 7.54
C VAL A 103 -7.30 -9.46 6.84
N GLY A 104 -6.06 -9.54 7.28
CA GLY A 104 -4.95 -8.71 6.79
C GLY A 104 -3.68 -8.92 7.60
N PRO A 105 -2.65 -8.10 7.36
CA PRO A 105 -1.40 -8.18 8.09
C PRO A 105 -1.56 -7.77 9.56
N PRO A 106 -0.62 -8.17 10.44
CA PRO A 106 -0.61 -7.71 11.82
C PRO A 106 -0.41 -6.19 11.91
N ALA A 107 -0.93 -5.57 12.97
CA ALA A 107 -0.85 -4.12 13.18
C ALA A 107 0.59 -3.59 13.18
N GLU A 108 1.55 -4.38 13.66
CA GLU A 108 2.98 -4.03 13.61
C GLU A 108 3.52 -3.89 12.19
N ALA A 109 3.12 -4.78 11.28
CA ALA A 109 3.50 -4.70 9.87
C ALA A 109 2.86 -3.49 9.17
N ILE A 110 1.60 -3.19 9.49
CA ILE A 110 0.92 -1.97 9.01
C ILE A 110 1.66 -0.71 9.49
N ARG A 111 2.04 -0.65 10.78
CA ARG A 111 2.82 0.46 11.34
C ARG A 111 4.19 0.60 10.69
N ALA A 112 4.89 -0.51 10.48
CA ALA A 112 6.21 -0.54 9.89
C ALA A 112 6.24 0.11 8.49
N MET A 113 5.17 -0.07 7.70
CA MET A 113 5.06 0.46 6.33
C MET A 113 4.31 1.79 6.24
N GLY A 114 3.76 2.32 7.34
CA GLY A 114 2.97 3.56 7.34
C GLY A 114 3.79 4.84 7.19
N LEU A 115 5.08 4.83 7.57
CA LEU A 115 5.99 5.98 7.47
C LEU A 115 7.08 5.69 6.43
N LYS A 116 7.25 6.58 5.45
CA LYS A 116 8.10 6.35 4.27
C LYS A 116 9.59 6.21 4.58
N ASP A 117 10.09 7.01 5.52
CA ASP A 117 11.48 6.99 5.96
C ASP A 117 11.80 5.71 6.75
N ALA A 118 10.95 5.36 7.71
CA ALA A 118 11.07 4.11 8.47
C ALA A 118 10.95 2.88 7.57
N ALA A 119 10.01 2.89 6.62
CA ALA A 119 9.84 1.81 5.65
C ALA A 119 11.08 1.64 4.79
N LYS A 120 11.67 2.72 4.27
CA LYS A 120 12.92 2.64 3.48
C LYS A 120 14.10 2.13 4.28
N ALA A 121 14.30 2.60 5.50
CA ALA A 121 15.37 2.11 6.36
C ALA A 121 15.22 0.62 6.67
N LEU A 122 13.98 0.12 6.80
CA LEU A 122 13.70 -1.31 6.93
C LEU A 122 14.01 -2.07 5.63
N MET A 123 13.62 -1.53 4.48
CA MET A 123 13.91 -2.14 3.17
C MET A 123 15.41 -2.19 2.87
N GLU A 124 16.16 -1.13 3.18
CA GLU A 124 17.63 -1.13 3.08
C GLU A 124 18.26 -2.22 3.94
N LYS A 125 17.82 -2.37 5.20
CA LYS A 125 18.29 -3.43 6.10
C LYS A 125 17.91 -4.84 5.60
N ALA A 126 16.81 -4.95 4.86
CA ALA A 126 16.33 -6.19 4.27
C ALA A 126 16.96 -6.51 2.90
N ASP A 127 17.96 -5.73 2.46
CA ASP A 127 18.63 -5.90 1.16
C ASP A 127 17.63 -5.78 -0.02
N VAL A 128 16.64 -4.90 0.14
CA VAL A 128 15.69 -4.51 -0.91
C VAL A 128 16.19 -3.21 -1.54
N PRO A 129 16.35 -3.15 -2.87
CA PRO A 129 16.82 -1.93 -3.54
C PRO A 129 15.92 -0.74 -3.24
N VAL A 130 16.48 0.35 -2.74
CA VAL A 130 15.78 1.64 -2.54
C VAL A 130 16.39 2.71 -3.43
N VAL A 131 15.65 3.80 -3.66
CA VAL A 131 16.14 4.89 -4.52
C VAL A 131 17.43 5.45 -3.90
N PRO A 132 18.54 5.53 -4.65
CA PRO A 132 19.77 6.12 -4.14
C PRO A 132 19.50 7.53 -3.63
N GLY A 133 19.87 7.79 -2.39
CA GLY A 133 19.46 9.02 -1.72
C GLY A 133 20.19 9.27 -0.41
N TYR A 134 19.83 10.40 0.19
CA TYR A 134 20.18 10.80 1.53
C TYR A 134 18.91 10.98 2.36
N HIS A 135 18.79 10.17 3.41
CA HIS A 135 17.63 10.10 4.30
C HIS A 135 18.00 10.40 5.77
N GLY A 136 19.16 11.00 6.02
CA GLY A 136 19.69 11.21 7.38
C GLY A 136 19.17 12.46 8.08
N ASP A 137 19.50 12.57 9.37
CA ASP A 137 19.02 13.65 10.24
C ASP A 137 19.74 14.99 10.05
N ASN A 138 20.91 15.01 9.40
CA ASN A 138 21.60 16.27 9.10
C ASN A 138 20.85 17.01 7.99
N GLN A 139 20.33 18.20 8.34
CA GLN A 139 19.51 19.05 7.46
C GLN A 139 20.24 20.36 7.09
N ASP A 140 21.55 20.43 7.34
CA ASP A 140 22.36 21.58 6.94
C ASP A 140 22.33 21.77 5.41
N PRO A 141 22.03 22.99 4.90
CA PRO A 141 21.90 23.23 3.46
C PRO A 141 23.14 22.92 2.63
N GLU A 142 24.35 23.16 3.15
CA GLU A 142 25.60 22.88 2.42
C GLU A 142 25.87 21.37 2.38
N PHE A 143 25.62 20.69 3.50
CA PHE A 143 25.69 19.23 3.55
C PHE A 143 24.72 18.58 2.57
N LEU A 144 23.47 19.03 2.55
CA LEU A 144 22.45 18.56 1.62
C LEU A 144 22.84 18.81 0.15
N ALA A 145 23.46 19.95 -0.16
CA ALA A 145 23.97 20.22 -1.51
C ALA A 145 25.09 19.24 -1.91
N GLY A 146 26.01 18.93 -0.99
CA GLY A 146 27.06 17.93 -1.20
C GLY A 146 26.50 16.53 -1.44
N GLU A 147 25.46 16.14 -0.70
CA GLU A 147 24.77 14.85 -0.93
C GLU A 147 24.08 14.80 -2.30
N ALA A 148 23.46 15.90 -2.74
CA ALA A 148 22.89 15.98 -4.09
C ALA A 148 23.94 15.85 -5.20
N GLU A 149 25.13 16.42 -5.01
CA GLU A 149 26.26 16.23 -5.93
C GLU A 149 26.75 14.77 -5.94
N ARG A 150 26.87 14.15 -4.76
CA ARG A 150 27.28 12.74 -4.61
C ARG A 150 26.30 11.77 -5.29
N ILE A 151 25.00 12.01 -5.14
CA ILE A 151 23.93 11.23 -5.81
C ILE A 151 23.93 11.50 -7.32
N GLY A 152 24.28 12.73 -7.71
CA GLY A 152 24.32 13.21 -9.07
C GLY A 152 22.95 13.69 -9.56
N TYR A 153 22.94 14.83 -10.25
CA TYR A 153 21.73 15.41 -10.83
C TYR A 153 21.18 14.61 -12.04
N PRO A 154 19.87 14.69 -12.34
CA PRO A 154 18.84 15.37 -11.55
C PRO A 154 18.52 14.61 -10.25
N VAL A 155 18.21 15.39 -9.21
CA VAL A 155 17.75 14.88 -7.90
C VAL A 155 16.34 15.37 -7.60
N LEU A 156 15.69 14.72 -6.64
CA LEU A 156 14.38 15.04 -6.12
C LEU A 156 14.49 15.32 -4.62
N ILE A 157 14.17 16.54 -4.22
CA ILE A 157 13.99 16.90 -2.81
C ILE A 157 12.55 16.53 -2.44
N LYS A 158 12.35 15.80 -1.34
CA LYS A 158 11.01 15.44 -0.83
C LYS A 158 10.90 15.78 0.65
N ALA A 159 9.72 16.22 1.09
CA ALA A 159 9.41 16.34 2.51
C ALA A 159 9.35 14.97 3.20
N VAL A 160 9.94 14.84 4.39
CA VAL A 160 9.92 13.58 5.19
C VAL A 160 8.49 13.20 5.56
N ALA A 161 7.72 14.15 6.10
CA ALA A 161 6.31 13.95 6.44
C ALA A 161 5.35 14.03 5.22
N GLY A 162 5.87 14.04 4.00
CA GLY A 162 5.13 14.36 2.78
C GLY A 162 4.32 13.20 2.15
N GLY A 163 3.10 13.50 1.73
CA GLY A 163 2.21 12.60 0.98
C GLY A 163 1.57 13.25 -0.25
N GLY A 164 1.22 12.45 -1.26
CA GLY A 164 0.36 12.86 -2.38
C GLY A 164 0.92 13.97 -3.28
N GLY A 165 2.23 13.98 -3.59
CA GLY A 165 2.80 14.97 -4.52
C GLY A 165 3.36 16.24 -3.87
N LYS A 166 2.94 16.54 -2.64
CA LYS A 166 3.27 17.81 -1.95
C LYS A 166 4.68 17.78 -1.36
N GLY A 167 5.36 18.91 -1.41
CA GLY A 167 6.71 19.08 -0.88
C GLY A 167 7.80 18.40 -1.71
N MET A 168 7.54 18.12 -2.99
CA MET A 168 8.54 17.56 -3.91
C MET A 168 9.11 18.62 -4.86
N ARG A 169 10.43 18.65 -5.06
CA ARG A 169 11.11 19.55 -5.99
C ARG A 169 12.19 18.81 -6.76
N ARG A 170 12.02 18.71 -8.08
CA ARG A 170 13.07 18.26 -8.99
C ARG A 170 14.13 19.37 -9.11
N VAL A 171 15.39 18.98 -9.07
CA VAL A 171 16.54 19.86 -9.27
C VAL A 171 17.41 19.24 -10.36
N ASP A 172 17.66 19.99 -11.44
CA ASP A 172 18.40 19.51 -12.60
C ASP A 172 19.90 19.86 -12.55
N ALA A 173 20.30 20.85 -11.76
CA ALA A 173 21.68 21.30 -11.61
C ALA A 173 21.97 21.89 -10.22
N ALA A 174 23.25 21.91 -9.83
CA ALA A 174 23.70 22.39 -8.52
C ALA A 174 23.29 23.83 -8.22
N ASP A 175 23.34 24.72 -9.21
CA ASP A 175 23.00 26.14 -9.07
C ASP A 175 21.54 26.37 -8.61
N ASP A 176 20.64 25.44 -8.92
CA ASP A 176 19.22 25.53 -8.56
C ASP A 176 18.91 24.94 -7.17
N PHE A 177 19.84 24.18 -6.58
CA PHE A 177 19.58 23.36 -5.41
C PHE A 177 19.17 24.19 -4.19
N ALA A 178 19.93 25.23 -3.85
CA ALA A 178 19.67 26.04 -2.66
C ALA A 178 18.28 26.71 -2.70
N LYS A 179 17.81 27.13 -3.88
CA LYS A 179 16.49 27.72 -4.08
C LYS A 179 15.39 26.66 -3.96
N ALA A 180 15.60 25.50 -4.57
CA ALA A 180 14.65 24.38 -4.51
C ALA A 180 14.49 23.85 -3.08
N LEU A 181 15.59 23.71 -2.33
CA LEU A 181 15.61 23.27 -0.94
C LEU A 181 14.75 24.18 -0.05
N LYS A 182 15.00 25.49 -0.07
CA LYS A 182 14.20 26.47 0.69
C LYS A 182 12.72 26.41 0.34
N SER A 183 12.40 26.22 -0.94
CA SER A 183 11.00 26.06 -1.36
C SER A 183 10.37 24.78 -0.83
N ALA A 184 11.10 23.66 -0.82
CA ALA A 184 10.61 22.38 -0.35
C ALA A 184 10.37 22.41 1.17
N GLN A 185 11.33 22.92 1.95
CA GLN A 185 11.23 23.05 3.41
C GLN A 185 10.05 23.95 3.82
N ARG A 186 9.84 25.07 3.12
CA ARG A 186 8.69 25.96 3.39
C ARG A 186 7.36 25.27 3.14
N GLU A 187 7.25 24.52 2.04
CA GLU A 187 6.02 23.78 1.74
C GLU A 187 5.79 22.68 2.78
N ALA A 188 6.85 21.93 3.14
CA ALA A 188 6.82 20.88 4.13
C ALA A 188 6.34 21.41 5.50
N SER A 189 6.94 22.50 5.97
CA SER A 189 6.55 23.19 7.21
C SER A 189 5.07 23.63 7.17
N SER A 190 4.63 24.24 6.07
CA SER A 190 3.26 24.73 5.94
C SER A 190 2.20 23.62 5.88
N ALA A 191 2.54 22.47 5.27
CA ALA A 191 1.61 21.39 5.01
C ALA A 191 1.61 20.32 6.11
N PHE A 192 2.75 20.11 6.77
CA PHE A 192 2.98 18.97 7.66
C PHE A 192 3.61 19.36 9.00
N SER A 193 3.91 20.65 9.23
CA SER A 193 4.59 21.13 10.44
C SER A 193 5.94 20.44 10.71
N ASP A 194 6.57 19.93 9.65
CA ASP A 194 7.91 19.32 9.65
C ASP A 194 8.65 19.85 8.43
N GLU A 195 9.79 20.52 8.65
CA GLU A 195 10.60 21.11 7.58
C GLU A 195 11.66 20.17 7.01
N ARG A 196 11.84 18.98 7.61
CA ARG A 196 12.87 18.03 7.19
C ARG A 196 12.59 17.52 5.78
N VAL A 197 13.67 17.37 5.02
CA VAL A 197 13.66 16.84 3.66
C VAL A 197 14.60 15.66 3.51
N LEU A 198 14.37 14.92 2.44
CA LEU A 198 15.24 13.88 1.93
C LEU A 198 15.63 14.20 0.47
N ILE A 199 16.77 13.67 0.03
CA ILE A 199 17.27 13.85 -1.35
C ILE A 199 17.35 12.49 -2.00
N GLU A 200 16.72 12.33 -3.15
CA GLU A 200 16.72 11.09 -3.93
C GLU A 200 17.17 11.33 -5.35
N LYS A 201 17.71 10.29 -5.99
CA LYS A 201 17.89 10.31 -7.44
C LYS A 201 16.54 10.49 -8.14
N PHE A 202 16.47 11.44 -9.07
CA PHE A 202 15.26 11.60 -9.88
C PHE A 202 15.26 10.59 -11.03
N VAL A 203 14.28 9.67 -11.04
CA VAL A 203 14.06 8.73 -12.13
C VAL A 203 13.34 9.45 -13.28
N THR A 204 14.02 9.58 -14.43
CA THR A 204 13.57 10.43 -15.54
C THR A 204 12.52 9.77 -16.43
N SER A 205 12.57 8.45 -16.59
CA SER A 205 11.59 7.67 -17.35
C SER A 205 10.99 6.58 -16.45
N PRO A 206 10.18 6.97 -15.45
CA PRO A 206 9.71 6.02 -14.45
C PRO A 206 8.62 5.11 -15.03
N ARG A 207 8.76 3.81 -14.80
CA ARG A 207 7.65 2.86 -14.81
C ARG A 207 7.28 2.53 -13.37
N HIS A 208 5.99 2.59 -13.06
CA HIS A 208 5.47 2.12 -11.80
C HIS A 208 5.20 0.63 -11.96
N ILE A 209 6.08 -0.19 -11.39
CA ILE A 209 5.94 -1.65 -11.39
C ILE A 209 5.72 -2.10 -9.97
N GLU A 210 4.74 -2.95 -9.75
CA GLU A 210 4.44 -3.44 -8.42
C GLU A 210 4.33 -4.96 -8.41
N VAL A 211 4.69 -5.60 -7.29
CA VAL A 211 4.70 -7.06 -7.16
C VAL A 211 3.68 -7.47 -6.12
N GLN A 212 2.76 -8.35 -6.53
CA GLN A 212 1.83 -8.99 -5.61
C GLN A 212 2.61 -9.94 -4.69
N VAL A 213 2.44 -9.80 -3.38
CA VAL A 213 2.96 -10.76 -2.40
C VAL A 213 1.84 -11.38 -1.57
N PHE A 214 2.08 -12.60 -1.11
CA PHE A 214 1.22 -13.31 -0.18
C PHE A 214 2.08 -13.98 0.88
N ALA A 215 1.75 -13.79 2.15
CA ALA A 215 2.47 -14.44 3.26
C ALA A 215 1.50 -15.18 4.19
N ASP A 216 1.90 -16.34 4.69
CA ASP A 216 1.10 -17.16 5.61
C ASP A 216 1.48 -16.95 7.09
N GLY A 217 0.76 -17.62 7.99
CA GLY A 217 1.06 -17.61 9.43
C GLY A 217 2.22 -18.52 9.85
N HIS A 218 2.93 -19.16 8.90
CA HIS A 218 4.00 -20.13 9.13
C HIS A 218 5.37 -19.62 8.71
N GLY A 219 5.48 -18.36 8.30
CA GLY A 219 6.72 -17.73 7.89
C GLY A 219 7.07 -17.95 6.41
N ASN A 220 6.11 -18.42 5.60
CA ASN A 220 6.29 -18.53 4.15
C ASN A 220 5.73 -17.29 3.46
N ALA A 221 6.35 -16.90 2.35
CA ALA A 221 5.83 -15.88 1.46
C ALA A 221 6.13 -16.23 -0.01
N VAL A 222 5.23 -15.79 -0.89
CA VAL A 222 5.33 -15.98 -2.35
C VAL A 222 5.03 -14.66 -3.06
N SER A 223 5.64 -14.46 -4.23
CA SER A 223 5.24 -13.42 -5.17
C SER A 223 4.30 -14.00 -6.23
N LEU A 224 3.28 -13.25 -6.64
CA LEU A 224 2.35 -13.61 -7.71
C LEU A 224 2.52 -12.65 -8.90
N TRP A 225 3.75 -12.59 -9.39
CA TRP A 225 4.16 -11.76 -10.53
C TRP A 225 3.98 -10.25 -10.28
N GLU A 226 4.42 -9.48 -11.27
CA GLU A 226 4.34 -8.03 -11.29
C GLU A 226 3.15 -7.52 -12.11
N ARG A 227 2.75 -6.27 -11.81
CA ARG A 227 1.83 -5.46 -12.60
C ARG A 227 2.52 -4.18 -13.04
N ASP A 228 2.20 -3.70 -14.23
CA ASP A 228 2.54 -2.34 -14.65
C ASP A 228 1.37 -1.40 -14.39
N CYS A 229 1.63 -0.38 -13.57
CA CYS A 229 0.67 0.64 -13.16
C CYS A 229 1.13 2.05 -13.59
N SER A 230 1.92 2.15 -14.65
CA SER A 230 2.54 3.39 -15.14
C SER A 230 1.55 4.33 -15.82
N LEU A 231 0.45 3.81 -16.36
CA LEU A 231 -0.58 4.61 -17.02
C LEU A 231 -1.44 5.34 -15.98
N GLN A 232 -0.94 6.50 -15.56
CA GLN A 232 -1.52 7.31 -14.49
C GLN A 232 -2.01 8.67 -14.99
N ARG A 233 -3.01 9.22 -14.30
CA ARG A 233 -3.43 10.62 -14.46
C ARG A 233 -3.36 11.30 -13.10
N ARG A 234 -2.54 12.36 -12.99
CA ARG A 234 -2.32 13.09 -11.73
C ARG A 234 -1.90 12.16 -10.55
N HIS A 235 -1.00 11.22 -10.83
CA HIS A 235 -0.50 10.24 -9.86
C HIS A 235 -1.55 9.24 -9.34
N GLN A 236 -2.66 9.05 -10.07
CA GLN A 236 -3.63 7.98 -9.83
C GLN A 236 -3.55 6.97 -10.96
N LYS A 237 -3.52 5.68 -10.62
CA LYS A 237 -3.56 4.58 -11.58
C LYS A 237 -4.90 4.61 -12.35
N VAL A 238 -4.82 4.37 -13.66
CA VAL A 238 -5.98 4.43 -14.58
C VAL A 238 -6.09 3.15 -15.38
N ILE A 239 -4.95 2.60 -15.81
CA ILE A 239 -4.86 1.31 -16.50
C ILE A 239 -3.71 0.55 -15.88
N GLU A 240 -4.01 -0.69 -15.50
CA GLU A 240 -3.07 -1.64 -14.91
C GLU A 240 -3.08 -2.93 -15.76
N GLU A 241 -1.90 -3.51 -15.98
CA GLU A 241 -1.75 -4.72 -16.79
C GLU A 241 -0.77 -5.70 -16.15
N ALA A 242 -1.00 -6.99 -16.38
CA ALA A 242 -0.18 -8.08 -15.84
C ALA A 242 0.04 -9.17 -16.92
N PRO A 243 1.25 -9.73 -17.05
CA PRO A 243 2.51 -9.24 -16.46
C PRO A 243 2.94 -7.90 -17.09
N ALA A 244 3.94 -7.24 -16.53
CA ALA A 244 4.42 -5.95 -17.05
C ALA A 244 5.03 -6.11 -18.46
N PRO A 245 4.59 -5.34 -19.48
CA PRO A 245 5.10 -5.52 -20.83
C PRO A 245 6.59 -5.24 -20.95
N GLY A 246 7.29 -6.08 -21.72
CA GLY A 246 8.72 -5.94 -21.96
C GLY A 246 9.60 -6.13 -20.71
N MET A 247 9.06 -6.73 -19.64
CA MET A 247 9.82 -7.06 -18.43
C MET A 247 10.78 -8.23 -18.68
N PRO A 248 12.11 -8.02 -18.58
CA PRO A 248 13.11 -9.09 -18.65
C PRO A 248 12.93 -10.11 -17.52
N SER A 249 13.22 -11.39 -17.78
CA SER A 249 13.03 -12.45 -16.78
C SER A 249 13.93 -12.27 -15.55
N ASP A 250 15.18 -11.84 -15.74
CA ASP A 250 16.13 -11.61 -14.65
C ASP A 250 15.74 -10.43 -13.76
N MET A 251 15.16 -9.38 -14.34
CA MET A 251 14.58 -8.27 -13.57
C MET A 251 13.34 -8.71 -12.80
N ARG A 252 12.45 -9.49 -13.43
CA ARG A 252 11.27 -10.05 -12.76
C ARG A 252 11.67 -10.89 -11.55
N ASP A 253 12.59 -11.83 -11.73
CA ASP A 253 13.07 -12.69 -10.64
C ASP A 253 13.64 -11.85 -9.49
N ALA A 254 14.45 -10.83 -9.80
CA ALA A 254 15.00 -9.94 -8.80
C ALA A 254 13.95 -9.09 -8.07
N MET A 255 12.92 -8.61 -8.77
CA MET A 255 11.82 -7.86 -8.15
C MET A 255 10.94 -8.76 -7.28
N SER A 256 10.66 -9.97 -7.75
CA SER A 256 9.96 -11.01 -6.99
C SER A 256 10.69 -11.35 -5.68
N ASP A 257 12.00 -11.61 -5.77
CA ASP A 257 12.84 -11.91 -4.60
C ASP A 257 12.87 -10.72 -3.62
N ALA A 258 13.04 -9.50 -4.14
CA ALA A 258 13.04 -8.29 -3.32
C ALA A 258 11.68 -8.09 -2.62
N ALA A 259 10.57 -8.35 -3.31
CA ALA A 259 9.24 -8.21 -2.74
C ALA A 259 8.96 -9.26 -1.63
N VAL A 260 9.38 -10.50 -1.83
CA VAL A 260 9.27 -11.55 -0.81
C VAL A 260 10.15 -11.24 0.40
N LYS A 261 11.41 -10.80 0.19
CA LYS A 261 12.29 -10.34 1.28
C LYS A 261 11.65 -9.19 2.07
N ALA A 262 11.07 -8.20 1.39
CA ALA A 262 10.38 -7.08 2.01
C ALA A 262 9.25 -7.54 2.94
N ALA A 263 8.38 -8.43 2.45
CA ALA A 263 7.27 -8.96 3.23
C ALA A 263 7.75 -9.77 4.46
N LEU A 264 8.76 -10.63 4.30
CA LEU A 264 9.30 -11.43 5.39
C LEU A 264 9.99 -10.57 6.46
N ALA A 265 10.69 -9.51 6.06
CA ALA A 265 11.42 -8.62 6.98
C ALA A 265 10.53 -7.90 8.00
N ILE A 266 9.23 -7.76 7.69
CA ILE A 266 8.26 -7.07 8.55
C ILE A 266 7.25 -8.03 9.20
N GLY A 267 7.48 -9.34 9.10
CA GLY A 267 6.55 -10.35 9.61
C GLY A 267 5.16 -10.26 8.96
N TYR A 268 5.12 -9.98 7.66
CA TYR A 268 3.87 -9.76 6.93
C TYR A 268 2.99 -11.02 6.89
N ARG A 269 1.67 -10.82 6.78
CA ARG A 269 0.68 -11.89 6.61
C ARG A 269 -0.46 -11.43 5.71
N GLY A 270 -0.99 -12.33 4.89
CA GLY A 270 -2.08 -12.06 3.94
C GLY A 270 -1.58 -11.46 2.63
N ALA A 271 -2.47 -10.79 1.91
CA ALA A 271 -2.17 -10.12 0.64
C ALA A 271 -1.51 -8.75 0.88
N GLY A 272 -0.48 -8.43 0.10
CA GLY A 272 0.13 -7.11 0.07
C GLY A 272 0.76 -6.85 -1.28
N THR A 273 1.11 -5.60 -1.54
CA THR A 273 1.81 -5.22 -2.77
C THR A 273 3.04 -4.39 -2.45
N ILE A 274 4.17 -4.77 -3.04
CA ILE A 274 5.40 -3.96 -2.99
C ILE A 274 5.48 -3.14 -4.27
N GLU A 275 5.44 -1.81 -4.14
CA GLU A 275 5.52 -0.89 -5.26
C GLU A 275 6.98 -0.48 -5.50
N PHE A 276 7.39 -0.49 -6.77
CA PHE A 276 8.71 -0.11 -7.22
C PHE A 276 8.63 0.96 -8.32
N ILE A 277 9.62 1.84 -8.33
CA ILE A 277 9.93 2.69 -9.47
C ILE A 277 11.06 2.05 -10.27
N ALA A 278 10.79 1.73 -11.53
CA ALA A 278 11.79 1.23 -12.46
C ALA A 278 12.21 2.33 -13.44
N ASP A 279 13.51 2.49 -13.68
CA ASP A 279 14.03 3.47 -14.63
C ASP A 279 14.11 2.88 -16.04
N GLY A 280 13.10 3.20 -16.86
CA GLY A 280 12.98 2.73 -18.24
C GLY A 280 13.80 3.50 -19.28
N SER A 281 14.63 4.48 -18.88
CA SER A 281 15.33 5.37 -19.83
C SER A 281 16.27 4.65 -20.80
N ASN A 282 16.79 3.47 -20.42
CA ASN A 282 17.62 2.61 -21.28
C ASN A 282 17.03 1.20 -21.41
N GLY A 283 15.71 1.09 -21.37
CA GLY A 283 15.03 -0.18 -21.17
C GLY A 283 15.02 -0.62 -19.71
N LEU A 284 14.18 -1.60 -19.42
CA LEU A 284 14.10 -2.23 -18.10
C LEU A 284 15.34 -3.09 -17.84
N SER A 285 15.87 -3.01 -16.62
CA SER A 285 17.05 -3.75 -16.19
C SER A 285 17.00 -4.07 -14.70
N ARG A 286 17.58 -5.22 -14.33
CA ARG A 286 17.66 -5.74 -12.97
C ARG A 286 18.21 -4.74 -11.95
N ASP A 287 19.15 -3.88 -12.32
CA ASP A 287 19.81 -2.98 -11.36
C ASP A 287 19.15 -1.60 -11.27
N ARG A 288 17.96 -1.42 -11.87
CA ARG A 288 17.31 -0.12 -12.05
C ARG A 288 15.86 -0.10 -11.58
N PHE A 289 15.55 -0.87 -10.54
CA PHE A 289 14.29 -0.75 -9.81
C PHE A 289 14.54 -0.42 -8.35
N PHE A 290 13.62 0.32 -7.76
CA PHE A 290 13.78 0.84 -6.41
C PHE A 290 12.44 0.84 -5.68
N PHE A 291 12.42 0.37 -4.44
CA PHE A 291 11.27 0.37 -3.57
C PHE A 291 10.71 1.78 -3.38
N MET A 292 9.39 1.90 -3.53
CA MET A 292 8.65 3.14 -3.29
C MET A 292 7.88 3.07 -1.98
N GLU A 293 6.98 2.09 -1.90
CA GLU A 293 6.07 1.87 -0.78
C GLU A 293 5.57 0.43 -0.78
N MET A 294 4.85 0.07 0.27
CA MET A 294 4.10 -1.17 0.36
C MET A 294 2.67 -0.83 0.70
N ASN A 295 1.71 -1.33 -0.08
CA ASN A 295 0.32 -1.32 0.34
C ASN A 295 0.05 -2.58 1.16
N THR A 296 -0.35 -2.38 2.42
CA THR A 296 -0.51 -3.44 3.42
C THR A 296 -1.91 -4.06 3.37
N ARG A 297 -2.39 -4.30 2.14
CA ARG A 297 -3.76 -4.71 1.81
C ARG A 297 -3.83 -5.23 0.37
N LEU A 298 -5.00 -5.76 0.00
CA LEU A 298 -5.36 -5.97 -1.40
C LEU A 298 -5.46 -4.61 -2.15
N GLN A 299 -5.29 -4.63 -3.46
CA GLN A 299 -5.45 -3.45 -4.32
C GLN A 299 -6.59 -3.65 -5.34
N VAL A 300 -7.03 -2.56 -5.97
CA VAL A 300 -8.10 -2.55 -6.98
C VAL A 300 -7.73 -3.44 -8.16
N GLU A 301 -6.47 -3.40 -8.57
CA GLU A 301 -5.89 -4.06 -9.73
C GLU A 301 -5.52 -5.53 -9.48
N HIS A 302 -5.85 -6.10 -8.32
CA HIS A 302 -5.65 -7.53 -8.06
C HIS A 302 -6.24 -8.47 -9.14
N PRO A 303 -7.37 -8.18 -9.83
CA PRO A 303 -7.95 -9.09 -10.81
C PRO A 303 -7.06 -9.39 -12.01
N VAL A 304 -6.15 -8.47 -12.41
CA VAL A 304 -5.23 -8.78 -13.52
C VAL A 304 -4.19 -9.83 -13.10
N THR A 305 -3.79 -9.86 -11.82
CA THR A 305 -2.97 -10.96 -11.27
C THR A 305 -3.76 -12.26 -11.18
N GLU A 306 -5.02 -12.22 -10.76
CA GLU A 306 -5.89 -13.41 -10.74
C GLU A 306 -6.04 -14.01 -12.14
N ALA A 307 -6.24 -13.16 -13.15
CA ALA A 307 -6.45 -13.58 -14.53
C ALA A 307 -5.25 -14.36 -15.11
N ILE A 308 -4.01 -13.98 -14.77
CA ILE A 308 -2.80 -14.64 -15.28
C ILE A 308 -2.34 -15.82 -14.43
N THR A 309 -2.73 -15.86 -13.16
CA THR A 309 -2.30 -16.92 -12.22
C THR A 309 -3.36 -17.99 -11.99
N GLY A 310 -4.63 -17.69 -12.24
CA GLY A 310 -5.77 -18.54 -11.92
C GLY A 310 -6.06 -18.65 -10.41
N GLN A 311 -5.44 -17.81 -9.57
CA GLN A 311 -5.62 -17.84 -8.12
C GLN A 311 -6.66 -16.80 -7.67
N ASP A 312 -7.54 -17.18 -6.74
CA ASP A 312 -8.44 -16.24 -6.03
C ASP A 312 -7.71 -15.70 -4.79
N LEU A 313 -7.30 -14.43 -4.84
CA LEU A 313 -6.50 -13.81 -3.79
C LEU A 313 -7.33 -13.50 -2.54
N VAL A 314 -8.62 -13.21 -2.70
CA VAL A 314 -9.51 -13.05 -1.55
C VAL A 314 -9.69 -14.38 -0.83
N GLU A 315 -9.85 -15.49 -1.57
CA GLU A 315 -9.94 -16.81 -0.98
C GLU A 315 -8.68 -17.14 -0.18
N TRP A 316 -7.51 -16.83 -0.73
CA TRP A 316 -6.25 -16.99 -0.01
C TRP A 316 -6.20 -16.12 1.25
N GLN A 317 -6.73 -14.89 1.21
CA GLN A 317 -6.74 -14.01 2.40
C GLN A 317 -7.58 -14.63 3.51
N LEU A 318 -8.75 -15.17 3.15
CA LEU A 318 -9.66 -15.82 4.10
C LEU A 318 -9.14 -17.15 4.63
N ARG A 319 -8.34 -17.88 3.85
CA ARG A 319 -7.69 -19.13 4.30
C ARG A 319 -6.50 -18.89 5.23
N VAL A 320 -5.75 -17.81 5.00
CA VAL A 320 -4.59 -17.44 5.82
C VAL A 320 -5.00 -16.83 7.16
N ALA A 321 -6.12 -16.11 7.20
CA ALA A 321 -6.68 -15.53 8.42
C ALA A 321 -7.31 -16.58 9.36
#